data_AF-A0A9E6JRU3-F1
#
_entry.id   AF-A0A9E6JRU3-F1
#
_cell.length_a   1.000
_cell.length_b   1.000
_cell.length_c   1.000
_cell.angle_alpha   90.00
_cell.angle_beta   90.00
_cell.angle_gamma   90.00
#
_symmetry.space_group_name_H-M   'P 1'
#
loop_
_entity.id
_entity.type
_entity.pdbx_description
1 polymer ?
#
loop_
_entity_poly.entity_id
_entity_poly.type
_entity_poly.pdbx_seq_one_letter_code
_entity_poly.pdbx_strand_id
1 'polypeptide(L)' 'MRIAIPSSFPGGLEAGVHGHFGHCAIYTLVDVEAAAVTRVATVPPVPHEQGGCLAAVSFLAEQGVTA' A
#
# COMPACT_ATOMS: atom_id res chain seq x y z
N MET A 1 -9.49 7.17 -7.68
CA MET A 1 -8.02 7.08 -7.45
C MET A 1 -7.76 5.91 -6.53
N ARG A 2 -6.60 5.26 -6.63
CA ARG A 2 -6.21 4.20 -5.70
C ARG A 2 -5.01 4.66 -4.89
N ILE A 3 -5.12 4.55 -3.57
CA ILE A 3 -4.12 5.00 -2.60
C ILE A 3 -3.48 3.77 -1.95
N ALA A 4 -2.16 3.76 -1.78
CA ALA A 4 -1.46 2.75 -0.97
C ALA A 4 -0.99 3.33 0.37
N ILE A 5 -1.42 2.70 1.46
CA ILE A 5 -1.00 3.07 2.82
C ILE A 5 -0.07 1.98 3.38
N PRO A 6 1.18 2.30 3.75
CA PRO A 6 2.04 1.35 4.45
C PRO A 6 1.43 1.09 5.83
N SER A 7 0.96 -0.13 6.07
CA SER A 7 0.13 -0.45 7.23
C SER A 7 0.82 -1.50 8.12
N SER A 8 0.41 -1.51 9.38
CA SER A 8 0.64 -2.64 10.28
C SER A 8 -0.37 -3.74 10.00
N PHE A 9 -0.07 -4.98 10.40
CA PHE A 9 -1.09 -6.04 10.36
C PHE A 9 -2.30 -5.68 11.25
N PRO A 10 -3.53 -6.04 10.85
CA PRO A 10 -3.87 -6.86 9.67
C PRO A 10 -4.03 -6.09 8.35
N GLY A 11 -3.76 -4.78 8.32
CA GLY A 11 -4.18 -3.88 7.22
C GLY A 11 -5.65 -3.48 7.33
N GLY A 12 -6.14 -2.74 6.35
CA GLY A 12 -7.50 -2.17 6.37
C GLY A 12 -7.57 -0.77 6.99
N LEU A 13 -8.78 -0.21 7.05
CA LEU A 13 -8.98 1.21 7.41
C LEU A 13 -8.60 1.54 8.87
N GLU A 14 -8.73 0.56 9.76
CA GLU A 14 -8.41 0.72 11.18
C GLU A 14 -6.94 0.37 11.50
N ALA A 15 -6.16 -0.06 10.51
CA ALA A 15 -4.77 -0.41 10.73
C ALA A 15 -3.91 0.83 10.96
N GLY A 16 -3.00 0.73 11.93
CA GLY A 16 -1.99 1.77 12.14
C GLY A 16 -1.05 1.90 10.94
N VAL A 17 -0.70 3.14 10.60
CA VAL A 17 0.31 3.44 9.57
C VAL A 17 1.70 3.00 10.05
N HIS A 18 2.43 2.27 9.21
CA HIS A 18 3.80 1.85 9.48
C HIS A 18 4.79 2.98 9.15
N GLY A 19 5.78 3.19 10.02
CA GLY A 19 6.71 4.33 9.92
C GLY A 19 7.71 4.26 8.75
N HIS A 20 7.85 3.10 8.11
CA HIS A 20 8.71 2.94 6.94
C HIS A 20 7.95 2.31 5.77
N PHE A 21 7.86 3.03 4.66
CA PHE A 21 7.08 2.62 3.48
C PHE A 21 7.61 1.34 2.85
N GLY A 22 8.92 1.27 2.57
CA GLY A 22 9.53 0.14 1.87
C GLY A 22 9.66 -1.13 2.71
N HIS A 23 9.48 -1.05 4.04
CA HIS A 23 9.56 -2.17 4.98
C HIS A 23 8.30 -2.32 5.82
N CYS A 24 7.14 -1.87 5.31
CA CYS A 24 5.89 -2.10 6.02
C CYS A 24 5.52 -3.59 6.02
N ALA A 25 4.70 -3.99 6.99
CA ALA A 25 4.26 -5.37 7.11
C ALA A 25 3.24 -5.75 6.02
N ILE A 26 2.41 -4.79 5.59
CA ILE A 26 1.36 -4.95 4.58
C ILE A 26 0.99 -3.58 4.00
N TYR A 27 0.61 -3.52 2.72
CA TYR A 27 -0.03 -2.32 2.16
C TYR A 27 -1.55 -2.45 2.22
N THR A 28 -2.22 -1.42 2.72
CA THR A 28 -3.66 -1.24 2.55
C THR A 28 -3.89 -0.42 1.30
N LEU A 29 -4.70 -0.95 0.38
CA LEU A 29 -5.10 -0.26 -0.85
C LEU A 29 -6.53 0.24 -0.69
N VAL A 30 -6.74 1.52 -0.96
CA VAL A 30 -8.05 2.17 -0.84
C VAL A 30 -8.42 2.81 -2.17
N ASP A 31 -9.56 2.39 -2.72
CA ASP A 31 -10.15 3.05 -3.88
C ASP A 31 -11.09 4.15 -3.40
N VAL A 32 -10.90 5.35 -3.96
CA VAL A 32 -11.69 6.54 -3.66
C VAL A 32 -12.31 7.08 -4.94
N GLU A 33 -13.64 7.23 -4.94
CA GLU A 33 -14.43 7.84 -6.01
C GLU A 33 -15.37 8.89 -5.40
N ALA A 34 -15.47 10.07 -6.02
CA ALA A 34 -16.33 11.15 -5.53
C ALA A 34 -16.19 11.44 -4.01
N ALA A 35 -14.96 11.40 -3.49
CA ALA A 35 -14.60 11.57 -2.08
C ALA A 35 -15.14 10.50 -1.11
N ALA A 36 -15.62 9.37 -1.63
CA ALA A 36 -16.05 8.21 -0.85
C ALA A 36 -15.11 7.03 -1.07
N VAL A 37 -14.86 6.25 -0.01
CA VAL A 37 -14.16 4.96 -0.11
C VAL A 37 -15.10 3.95 -0.75
N THR A 38 -14.70 3.38 -1.89
CA THR A 38 -15.50 2.39 -2.63
C THR A 38 -14.97 0.97 -2.48
N ARG A 39 -13.67 0.81 -2.20
CA ARG A 39 -13.04 -0.49 -1.98
C ARG A 39 -11.87 -0.39 -1.03
N VAL A 40 -11.68 -1.44 -0.24
CA VAL A 40 -10.48 -1.65 0.58
C VAL A 40 -9.95 -3.03 0.27
N ALA A 41 -8.64 -3.13 0.05
CA ALA A 41 -7.92 -4.37 -0.15
C ALA A 41 -6.57 -4.31 0.57
N THR A 42 -5.89 -5.43 0.68
CA THR A 42 -4.53 -5.49 1.22
C THR A 42 -3.64 -6.32 0.32
N VAL A 43 -2.38 -5.90 0.17
CA VAL A 43 -1.36 -6.66 -0.57
C VAL A 43 -0.10 -6.79 0.28
N PRO A 44 0.60 -7.94 0.22
CA PRO A 44 1.88 -8.09 0.90
C PRO A 44 2.93 -7.14 0.30
N PRO A 45 3.93 -6.72 1.09
CA PRO A 45 5.05 -5.94 0.57
C PRO A 45 5.93 -6.82 -0.33
N VAL A 46 6.66 -6.18 -1.24
CA VAL A 46 7.73 -6.85 -1.98
C VAL A 46 8.92 -7.04 -1.03
N PRO A 47 9.57 -8.22 -1.00
CA PRO A 47 10.80 -8.41 -0.22
C PRO A 47 11.83 -7.34 -0.56
N HIS A 48 12.37 -6.68 0.46
CA HIS A 48 13.36 -5.65 0.25
C HIS A 48 14.74 -6.25 -0.01
N GLU A 49 15.14 -6.30 -1.27
CA GLU A 49 16.48 -6.70 -1.69
C GLU A 49 17.42 -5.49 -1.80
N GLN A 50 18.72 -5.73 -1.61
CA GLN A 50 19.73 -4.68 -1.69
C GLN A 50 19.78 -4.12 -3.13
N GLY A 51 19.41 -2.84 -3.31
CA GLY A 51 19.28 -2.20 -4.63
C GLY A 51 17.85 -2.13 -5.19
N GLY A 52 16.86 -2.71 -4.49
CA GLY A 52 15.45 -2.74 -4.90
C GLY A 52 14.65 -1.46 -4.60
N CYS A 53 15.27 -0.28 -4.56
CA CYS A 53 14.63 0.96 -4.07
C CYS A 53 13.31 1.31 -4.78
N LEU A 54 13.15 0.90 -6.05
CA LEU A 54 11.94 1.16 -6.84
C LEU A 54 10.97 -0.03 -6.88
N ALA A 55 11.35 -1.23 -6.41
CA ALA A 55 10.56 -2.44 -6.58
C ALA A 55 9.16 -2.31 -5.94
N ALA A 56 9.08 -1.75 -4.72
CA ALA A 56 7.80 -1.51 -4.06
C ALA A 56 6.92 -0.50 -4.83
N VAL A 57 7.53 0.56 -5.36
CA VAL A 57 6.82 1.60 -6.11
C VAL A 57 6.29 1.04 -7.44
N SER A 58 7.13 0.32 -8.19
CA SER A 58 6.74 -0.35 -9.44
C SER A 58 5.62 -1.36 -9.20
N PHE A 59 5.75 -2.20 -8.17
CA PHE A 59 4.71 -3.16 -7.78
C PHE A 59 3.38 -2.47 -7.47
N LEU A 60 3.39 -1.38 -6.70
CA LEU A 60 2.16 -0.65 -6.38
C LEU A 60 1.57 0.05 -7.61
N ALA A 61 2.40 0.57 -8.50
CA ALA A 61 1.95 1.14 -9.77
C ALA A 61 1.26 0.08 -10.66
N GLU A 62 1.77 -1.16 -10.69
CA GLU A 62 1.11 -2.29 -11.36
C GLU A 62 -0.24 -2.65 -10.74
N GLN A 63 -0.45 -2.38 -9.44
CA GLN A 63 -1.74 -2.48 -8.78
C GLN A 63 -2.68 -1.28 -9.06
N GLY A 64 -2.26 -0.34 -9.91
CA GLY A 64 -3.02 0.86 -10.26
C GLY A 64 -2.99 1.95 -9.19
N VAL A 65 -2.06 1.87 -8.22
CA VAL A 65 -1.88 2.90 -7.20
C VAL A 65 -1.37 4.18 -7.85
N THR A 66 -1.99 5.30 -7.48
CA THR A 66 -1.65 6.64 -7.99
C THR A 66 -1.33 7.64 -6.88
N ALA A 67 -1.42 7.23 -5.62
CA ALA A 67 -1.21 8.05 -4.44
C ALA A 67 -0.74 7.21 -3.24
#